data_AF-A0A7X1ZPA9-F1
#
_entry.id   AF-A0A7X1ZPA9-F1
#
_cell.length_a   1.000
_cell.length_b   1.000
_cell.length_c   1.000
_cell.angle_alpha   90.00
_cell.angle_beta   90.00
_cell.angle_gamma   90.00
#
_symmetry.space_group_name_H-M   'P 1'
#
loop_
_entity.id
_entity.type
_entity.pdbx_description
1 polymer ?
#
loop_
_entity_poly.entity_id
_entity_poly.type
_entity_poly.pdbx_seq_one_letter_code
_entity_poly.pdbx_strand_id
1 'polypeptide(L)' 'MFSRSRKPSQFDIDITKKLISACKAVDITPLDHIIISTHGHISLKSKGLFGI' A
#
# COMPACT_ATOMS: atom_id res chain seq x y z
N MET A 1 -17.46 13.09 10.36
CA MET A 1 -17.84 11.90 9.58
C MET A 1 -16.63 10.96 9.51
N PHE A 2 -16.47 10.06 10.48
CA PHE A 2 -15.38 9.09 10.50
C PHE A 2 -15.78 7.89 9.65
N SER A 3 -15.31 7.85 8.40
CA SER A 3 -15.44 6.66 7.57
C SER A 3 -14.67 5.51 8.24
N ARG A 4 -15.39 4.51 8.79
CA ARG A 4 -14.81 3.24 9.30
C ARG A 4 -14.26 2.34 8.18
N SER A 5 -14.19 2.84 6.95
CA SER A 5 -13.72 2.06 5.81
C SER A 5 -12.20 1.94 5.85
N ARG A 6 -11.71 0.82 6.37
CA ARG A 6 -10.31 0.36 6.31
C ARG A 6 -9.90 -0.04 4.87
N LYS A 7 -10.35 0.69 3.86
CA LYS A 7 -10.00 0.45 2.46
C LYS A 7 -8.97 1.51 2.05
N PRO A 8 -7.85 1.12 1.43
CA PRO A 8 -6.93 2.09 0.84
C PRO A 8 -7.70 2.98 -0.14
N SER A 9 -7.39 4.28 -0.10
CA SER A 9 -7.87 5.24 -1.09
C SER A 9 -7.17 5.02 -2.43
N GLN A 10 -7.70 5.64 -3.49
CA GLN A 10 -7.01 5.61 -4.78
C GLN A 10 -5.63 6.25 -4.71
N PHE A 11 -5.48 7.30 -3.90
CA PHE A 11 -4.18 7.95 -3.66
C PHE A 11 -3.15 6.98 -3.04
N ASP A 12 -3.57 6.16 -2.07
CA ASP A 12 -2.70 5.14 -1.46
C ASP A 12 -2.23 4.11 -2.49
N ILE A 13 -3.11 3.70 -3.42
CA ILE A 13 -2.77 2.76 -4.49
C ILE A 13 -1.78 3.41 -5.47
N ASP A 14 -2.03 4.65 -5.87
CA ASP A 14 -1.22 5.35 -6.87
C ASP A 14 0.19 5.64 -6.35
N ILE A 15 0.33 6.05 -5.08
CA ILE A 15 1.66 6.25 -4.47
C ILE A 15 2.39 4.91 -4.30
N THR A 16 1.67 3.83 -3.95
CA THR A 16 2.25 2.48 -3.87
C THR A 16 2.89 2.07 -5.19
N LYS A 17 2.19 2.28 -6.31
CA LYS A 17 2.72 1.95 -7.65
C LYS A 17 3.98 2.75 -7.97
N LYS A 18 4.00 4.05 -7.67
CA LYS A 18 5.17 4.91 -7.88
C LYS A 18 6.37 4.44 -7.06
N LEU A 19 6.16 4.08 -5.79
CA LEU A 19 7.22 3.57 -4.92
C LEU A 19 7.75 2.21 -5.41
N ILE A 20 6.88 1.29 -5.83
CA ILE A 20 7.30 0.02 -6.42
C ILE A 20 8.18 0.25 -7.65
N SER A 21 7.77 1.13 -8.56
CA SER A 21 8.58 1.48 -9.74
C SER A 21 9.94 2.08 -9.35
N ALA A 22 9.97 2.95 -8.35
CA ALA A 22 11.21 3.56 -7.87
C ALA A 22 12.16 2.53 -7.24
N CYS A 23 11.65 1.60 -6.43
CA CYS A 23 12.46 0.52 -5.86
C CYS A 23 13.01 -0.42 -6.94
N LYS A 24 12.18 -0.78 -7.94
CA LYS A 24 12.59 -1.60 -9.09
C LYS A 24 13.72 -0.95 -9.89
N ALA A 25 13.73 0.37 -10.03
CA ALA A 25 14.78 1.10 -10.74
C ALA A 25 16.16 1.00 -10.07
N VAL A 26 16.22 0.57 -8.81
CA VAL A 26 17.46 0.41 -8.03
C VAL A 26 17.63 -1.01 -7.50
N ASP A 27 17.01 -2.01 -8.15
CA ASP A 27 17.07 -3.43 -7.79
C ASP A 27 16.66 -3.75 -6.33
N ILE A 28 15.79 -2.92 -5.76
CA ILE A 28 15.19 -3.15 -4.44
C ILE A 28 13.78 -3.72 -4.64
N THR A 29 13.50 -4.85 -3.99
CA THR A 29 12.14 -5.42 -3.96
C THR A 29 11.42 -4.96 -2.69
N PRO A 30 10.42 -4.08 -2.78
CA PRO A 30 9.61 -3.72 -1.63
C PRO A 30 8.72 -4.90 -1.24
N LEU A 31 8.62 -5.17 0.07
CA LEU A 31 7.96 -6.39 0.57
C LEU A 31 6.44 -6.25 0.70
N ASP A 32 5.99 -5.08 1.16
CA ASP A 32 4.58 -4.72 1.34
C ASP A 32 4.43 -3.20 1.56
N HIS A 33 3.22 -2.69 1.42
CA HIS A 33 2.82 -1.38 1.92
C HIS A 33 1.75 -1.59 2.98
N ILE A 34 2.08 -1.26 4.22
CA ILE A 34 1.18 -1.44 5.37
C ILE A 34 0.59 -0.09 5.78
N ILE A 35 -0.74 0.02 5.73
CA ILE A 35 -1.48 1.17 6.28
C ILE A 35 -1.81 0.86 7.75
N ILE A 36 -1.36 1.71 8.66
CA ILE A 36 -1.58 1.56 10.12
C ILE A 36 -2.75 2.43 10.56
N SER A 37 -3.60 1.89 11.43
CA SER A 37 -4.72 2.59 12.07
C SER A 37 -4.78 2.29 13.56
N THR A 38 -5.61 3.03 14.29
CA THR A 38 -5.85 2.79 15.73
C THR A 38 -6.41 1.41 16.05
N HIS A 39 -6.99 0.71 15.07
CA HIS A 39 -7.64 -0.60 15.26
C HIS A 39 -7.00 -1.70 14.39
N GLY A 40 -5.69 -1.60 14.15
CA GLY A 40 -4.92 -2.59 13.40
C GLY A 40 -4.36 -2.05 12.09
N HIS A 41 -4.00 -2.94 11.17
CA HIS A 41 -3.31 -2.59 9.93
C HIS A 41 -3.93 -3.25 8.69
N ILE A 42 -3.60 -2.71 7.52
CA ILE A 42 -3.98 -3.25 6.22
C ILE A 42 -2.71 -3.50 5.43
N SER A 43 -2.47 -4.74 5.02
CA SER A 43 -1.45 -5.13 4.06
C SER A 43 -2.00 -4.97 2.65
N LEU A 44 -1.39 -4.11 1.83
CA LEU A 44 -1.79 -3.95 0.43
C LEU A 44 -1.46 -5.20 -0.38
N LYS A 45 -0.38 -5.92 -0.03
CA LYS A 45 -0.04 -7.20 -0.65
C LYS A 45 -1.08 -8.28 -0.38
N SER A 46 -1.52 -8.42 0.87
CA SER A 46 -2.58 -9.37 1.23
C SER A 46 -3.93 -9.03 0.57
N LYS A 47 -4.13 -7.77 0.18
CA LYS A 47 -5.31 -7.31 -0.58
C LYS A 47 -5.19 -7.47 -2.09
N GLY A 48 -4.06 -7.95 -2.61
CA GLY A 48 -3.81 -8.05 -4.05
C GLY A 48 -3.63 -6.68 -4.74
N LEU A 49 -3.37 -5.62 -3.97
CA LEU A 49 -3.18 -4.25 -4.46
C LEU A 49 -1.71 -3.85 -4.58
N PHE A 50 -0.80 -4.79 -4.31
CA PHE A 50 0.64 -4.61 -4.33
C PHE A 50 1.23 -5.42 -5.49
N GLY A 51 1.28 -4.82 -6.67
CA GLY A 51 1.79 -5.45 -7.89
C GLY A 51 3.32 -5.39 -7.93
N ILE A 52 3.98 -6.45 -7.45
CA ILE A 52 5.42 -6.68 -7.61
C ILE A 52 5.65 -7.62 -8.78
#